data_AF-A0AAD7GBR9-F1
#
_entry.id   AF-A0AAD7GBR9-F1
#
_cell.length_a   1.000
_cell.length_b   1.000
_cell.length_c   1.000
_cell.angle_alpha   90.00
_cell.angle_beta   90.00
_cell.angle_gamma   90.00
#
_symmetry.space_group_name_H-M   'P 1'
#
loop_
_entity.id
_entity.type
_entity.pdbx_description
1 polymer ?
#
loop_
_entity_poly.entity_id
_entity_poly.type
_entity_poly.pdbx_seq_one_letter_code
_entity_poly.pdbx_strand_id
1 'polypeptide(L)'
;MAVTRFYDNITKLYLLKYGYDMLDDEDLEEDIEDPTDPNAILPGSLELSEEEEACRAKIFNSLRGENWAWYRSKFGGGLEESQWNKMQLAHFYSKIHYEERIKACFEAAWEVEVQRALHLEAPAPEKVKIWGKVTRAVMAEESPEMLAELKVALDKQHAGVVRAWEMGCAEVPLTTKEEMSA
;
A
#
# COMPACT_ATOMS: atom_id res chain seq x y z
N MET A 1 -11.95 -1.36 4.51
CA MET A 1 -13.21 -0.87 3.92
C MET A 1 -13.04 -0.11 2.59
N ALA A 2 -12.03 0.74 2.41
CA ALA A 2 -11.94 1.59 1.21
C ALA A 2 -11.48 0.86 -0.08
N VAL A 3 -10.65 -0.18 0.04
CA VAL A 3 -10.25 -1.05 -1.07
C VAL A 3 -11.44 -1.81 -1.67
N THR A 4 -12.25 -2.41 -0.79
CA THR A 4 -13.49 -3.11 -1.16
C THR A 4 -14.40 -2.17 -1.95
N ARG A 5 -14.56 -0.93 -1.45
CA ARG A 5 -15.33 0.13 -2.12
C ARG A 5 -14.78 0.52 -3.49
N PHE A 6 -13.46 0.57 -3.67
CA PHE A 6 -12.87 0.91 -4.97
C PHE A 6 -13.25 -0.10 -6.05
N TYR A 7 -13.03 -1.39 -5.78
CA TYR A 7 -13.36 -2.44 -6.73
C TYR A 7 -14.88 -2.57 -6.92
N ASP A 8 -15.67 -2.34 -5.87
CA ASP A 8 -17.13 -2.26 -5.98
C ASP A 8 -17.56 -1.12 -6.90
N ASN A 9 -16.99 0.07 -6.73
CA ASN A 9 -17.35 1.23 -7.55
C ASN A 9 -16.97 1.04 -9.01
N ILE A 10 -15.75 0.55 -9.30
CA ILE A 10 -15.35 0.27 -10.68
C ILE A 10 -16.26 -0.78 -11.32
N THR A 11 -16.59 -1.85 -10.58
CA THR A 11 -17.48 -2.90 -11.08
C THR A 11 -18.89 -2.36 -11.35
N LYS A 12 -19.41 -1.48 -10.50
CA LYS A 12 -20.69 -0.81 -10.73
C LYS A 12 -20.65 0.12 -11.94
N LEU A 13 -19.59 0.90 -12.10
CA LEU A 13 -19.42 1.79 -13.26
C LEU A 13 -19.32 1.00 -14.56
N TYR A 14 -18.61 -0.13 -14.54
CA TYR A 14 -18.54 -1.05 -15.66
C TYR A 14 -19.93 -1.58 -16.03
N LEU A 15 -20.69 -2.07 -15.06
CA LEU A 15 -22.07 -2.55 -15.29
C LEU A 15 -23.03 -1.43 -15.69
N LEU A 16 -22.79 -0.18 -15.28
CA LEU A 16 -23.57 0.98 -15.71
C LEU A 16 -23.31 1.34 -17.17
N LYS A 17 -22.06 1.16 -17.64
CA LYS A 17 -21.67 1.43 -19.02
C LYS A 17 -22.07 0.30 -19.98
N TYR A 18 -21.82 -0.95 -19.58
CA TYR A 18 -21.93 -2.12 -20.46
C TYR A 18 -23.15 -3.01 -20.16
N GLY A 19 -23.82 -2.83 -19.01
CA GLY A 19 -24.93 -3.71 -18.61
C GLY A 19 -24.46 -5.08 -18.10
N TYR A 20 -25.43 -5.95 -17.77
CA TYR A 20 -25.18 -7.32 -17.27
C TYR A 20 -25.12 -8.38 -18.37
N ASP A 21 -25.58 -8.04 -19.57
CA ASP A 21 -25.78 -8.99 -20.68
C ASP A 21 -24.61 -8.99 -21.68
N MET A 22 -23.66 -8.06 -21.54
CA MET A 22 -22.47 -7.98 -22.39
C MET A 22 -21.40 -8.98 -21.94
N LEU A 23 -20.85 -9.72 -22.89
CA LEU A 23 -19.68 -10.59 -22.70
C LEU A 23 -18.41 -9.74 -22.75
N ASP A 24 -17.37 -10.10 -21.99
CA ASP A 24 -16.13 -9.33 -21.83
C ASP A 24 -15.34 -9.04 -23.14
N ASP A 25 -15.77 -9.65 -24.25
CA ASP A 25 -15.14 -9.56 -25.57
C ASP A 25 -15.92 -8.69 -26.57
N GLU A 26 -17.04 -8.08 -26.16
CA GLU A 26 -17.90 -7.27 -27.03
C GLU A 26 -17.71 -5.77 -26.75
N ASP A 27 -17.31 -5.01 -27.78
CA ASP A 27 -17.31 -3.56 -27.73
C ASP A 27 -18.74 -3.03 -27.94
N LEU A 28 -19.09 -1.93 -27.28
CA LEU A 28 -20.34 -1.22 -27.55
C LEU A 28 -20.35 -0.72 -28.99
N GLU A 29 -21.47 -0.90 -29.70
CA GLU A 29 -21.66 -0.38 -31.06
C GLU A 29 -21.52 1.15 -31.13
N GLU A 30 -21.86 1.83 -30.03
CA GLU A 30 -21.69 3.27 -29.85
C GLU A 30 -20.96 3.54 -28.53
N ASP A 31 -19.94 4.39 -28.56
CA ASP A 31 -19.22 4.80 -27.34
C ASP A 31 -20.13 5.69 -26.49
N ILE A 32 -20.58 5.13 -25.37
CA ILE A 32 -21.39 5.83 -24.37
C ILE A 32 -20.44 6.53 -23.39
N GLU A 33 -20.80 7.76 -23.02
CA GLU A 33 -20.05 8.52 -22.01
C GLU A 33 -19.90 7.73 -20.70
N ASP A 34 -18.69 7.74 -20.14
CA ASP A 34 -18.38 6.99 -18.92
C ASP A 34 -19.26 7.47 -17.76
N PRO A 35 -19.96 6.56 -17.06
CA PRO A 35 -20.74 6.94 -15.90
C PRO A 35 -19.81 7.47 -14.81
N THR A 36 -20.20 8.56 -14.16
CA THR A 36 -19.40 9.21 -13.10
C THR A 36 -19.88 8.88 -11.70
N ASP A 37 -21.13 8.43 -11.54
CA ASP A 37 -21.73 8.08 -10.25
C ASP A 37 -21.91 6.56 -10.12
N PRO A 38 -21.11 5.87 -9.27
CA PRO A 38 -21.25 4.43 -9.04
C PRO A 38 -22.55 4.04 -8.31
N ASN A 39 -23.35 5.01 -7.83
CA ASN A 39 -24.64 4.76 -7.20
C ASN A 39 -25.84 5.06 -8.11
N ALA A 40 -25.60 5.40 -9.37
CA ALA A 40 -26.67 5.55 -10.35
C ALA A 40 -27.49 4.24 -10.43
N ILE A 41 -28.81 4.38 -10.53
CA ILE A 41 -29.73 3.24 -10.64
C ILE A 41 -29.54 2.62 -12.02
N LEU A 42 -29.24 1.32 -12.03
CA LEU A 42 -29.08 0.56 -13.27
C LEU A 42 -30.43 0.43 -13.99
N PRO A 43 -30.49 0.63 -15.31
CA PRO A 43 -31.69 0.35 -16.09
C PRO A 43 -32.16 -1.09 -15.84
N GLY A 44 -33.43 -1.27 -15.45
CA GLY A 44 -34.00 -2.59 -15.18
C GLY A 44 -33.61 -3.21 -13.82
N SER A 45 -33.27 -2.40 -12.82
CA SER A 45 -32.92 -2.89 -11.46
C SER A 45 -34.04 -2.75 -10.42
N LEU A 46 -35.23 -2.28 -10.78
CA LEU A 46 -36.27 -1.90 -9.80
C LEU A 46 -37.26 -3.03 -9.46
N GLU A 47 -37.34 -4.10 -10.26
CA GLU A 47 -38.25 -5.24 -10.01
C GLU A 47 -37.65 -6.55 -10.56
N LEU A 48 -36.60 -7.06 -9.90
CA LEU A 48 -35.97 -8.33 -10.29
C LEU A 48 -36.57 -9.50 -9.51
N SER A 49 -36.66 -10.65 -10.17
CA SER A 49 -36.91 -11.90 -9.46
C SER A 49 -35.71 -12.30 -8.61
N GLU A 50 -35.92 -13.10 -7.55
CA GLU A 50 -34.83 -13.64 -6.72
C GLU A 50 -33.79 -14.42 -7.55
N GLU A 51 -34.24 -15.08 -8.63
CA GLU A 51 -33.38 -15.81 -9.57
C GLU A 51 -32.48 -14.87 -10.39
N GLU A 52 -33.02 -13.75 -10.87
CA GLU A 52 -32.26 -12.74 -11.60
C GLU A 52 -31.31 -11.98 -10.69
N GLU A 53 -31.70 -11.67 -9.45
CA GLU A 53 -30.81 -11.08 -8.45
C GLU A 53 -29.61 -11.98 -8.16
N ALA A 54 -29.84 -13.28 -7.96
CA ALA A 54 -28.77 -14.25 -7.75
C ALA A 54 -27.85 -14.39 -8.97
N CYS A 55 -28.42 -14.32 -10.18
CA CYS A 55 -27.64 -14.33 -11.42
C CYS A 55 -26.74 -13.09 -11.54
N ARG A 56 -27.32 -11.89 -11.34
CA ARG A 56 -26.59 -10.62 -11.39
C ARG A 56 -25.53 -10.51 -10.30
N ALA A 57 -25.79 -11.06 -9.11
CA ALA A 57 -24.80 -11.12 -8.04
C ALA A 57 -23.59 -12.00 -8.40
N LYS A 58 -23.79 -13.09 -9.15
CA LYS A 58 -22.67 -13.92 -9.64
C LYS A 58 -21.82 -13.16 -10.66
N ILE A 59 -22.46 -12.50 -11.62
CA ILE A 59 -21.79 -11.67 -12.64
C ILE A 59 -20.97 -10.56 -11.96
N PHE A 60 -21.58 -9.84 -11.02
CA PHE A 60 -20.91 -8.80 -10.24
C PHE A 60 -19.65 -9.33 -9.54
N ASN A 61 -19.75 -10.48 -8.86
CA ASN A 61 -18.62 -11.05 -8.14
C ASN A 61 -17.50 -11.55 -9.08
N SER A 62 -17.85 -12.07 -10.26
CA SER A 62 -16.85 -12.48 -11.28
C SER A 62 -16.08 -11.27 -11.80
N LEU A 63 -16.79 -10.26 -12.31
CA LEU A 63 -16.21 -9.02 -12.83
C LEU A 63 -15.36 -8.30 -11.78
N ARG A 64 -15.84 -8.28 -10.53
CA ARG A 64 -15.06 -7.71 -9.41
C ARG A 64 -13.74 -8.45 -9.22
N GLY A 65 -13.73 -9.78 -9.32
CA GLY A 65 -12.54 -10.61 -9.22
C GLY A 65 -11.56 -10.38 -10.38
N GLU A 66 -12.07 -10.24 -11.60
CA GLU A 66 -11.28 -9.96 -12.80
C GLU A 66 -10.67 -8.56 -12.77
N ASN A 67 -11.45 -7.54 -12.39
CA ASN A 67 -10.96 -6.17 -12.18
C ASN A 67 -9.82 -6.13 -11.15
N TRP A 68 -9.96 -6.89 -10.06
CA TRP A 68 -8.92 -7.01 -9.06
C TRP A 68 -7.66 -7.70 -9.60
N ALA A 69 -7.81 -8.79 -10.36
CA ALA A 69 -6.70 -9.54 -10.95
C ALA A 69 -5.96 -8.72 -12.01
N TRP A 70 -6.69 -8.02 -12.87
CA TRP A 70 -6.14 -7.10 -13.87
C TRP A 70 -5.34 -5.98 -13.20
N TYR A 71 -5.92 -5.34 -12.17
CA TYR A 71 -5.24 -4.28 -11.44
C TYR A 71 -3.94 -4.78 -10.78
N ARG A 72 -4.00 -5.96 -10.16
CA ARG A 72 -2.82 -6.65 -9.60
C ARG A 72 -1.71 -6.85 -10.62
N SER A 73 -2.08 -7.33 -11.80
CA SER A 73 -1.16 -7.58 -12.90
C SER A 73 -0.51 -6.30 -13.42
N LYS A 74 -1.28 -5.21 -13.54
CA LYS A 74 -0.79 -3.94 -14.09
C LYS A 74 0.05 -3.11 -13.11
N PHE A 75 -0.29 -3.13 -11.83
CA PHE A 75 0.29 -2.21 -10.84
C PHE A 75 1.17 -2.91 -9.79
N GLY A 76 1.49 -4.20 -9.96
CA GLY A 76 2.45 -4.91 -9.11
C GLY A 76 1.96 -5.18 -7.68
N GLY A 77 0.65 -5.12 -7.48
CA GLY A 77 -0.03 -5.33 -6.19
C GLY A 77 -1.50 -4.95 -6.32
N GLY A 78 -2.38 -5.60 -5.54
CA GLY A 78 -3.78 -5.19 -5.49
C GLY A 78 -3.91 -4.16 -4.41
N LEU A 79 -4.81 -3.19 -4.55
CA LEU A 79 -5.23 -2.38 -3.41
C LEU A 79 -5.54 -3.37 -2.29
N GLU A 80 -4.66 -3.48 -1.31
CA GLU A 80 -4.91 -4.20 -0.07
C GLU A 80 -5.02 -3.10 0.97
N GLU A 81 -5.85 -3.30 1.98
CA GLU A 81 -5.94 -2.37 3.10
C GLU A 81 -4.57 -2.23 3.83
N SER A 82 -3.69 -3.21 3.63
CA SER A 82 -2.27 -3.25 4.03
C SER A 82 -1.31 -2.50 3.11
N GLN A 83 -1.74 -2.03 1.92
CA GLN A 83 -0.84 -1.39 0.94
C GLN A 83 -0.30 -0.03 1.37
N TRP A 84 -0.84 0.57 2.44
CA TRP A 84 -0.09 1.54 3.23
C TRP A 84 0.88 0.77 4.11
N ASN A 85 1.88 0.15 3.47
CA ASN A 85 2.89 -0.71 4.12
C ASN A 85 3.37 0.01 5.38
N LYS A 86 2.92 -0.49 6.53
CA LYS A 86 3.37 0.05 7.82
C LYS A 86 4.88 -0.02 7.82
N MET A 87 5.52 1.14 7.89
CA MET A 87 6.97 1.23 7.85
C MET A 87 7.55 0.27 8.88
N GLN A 88 8.53 -0.53 8.49
CA GLN A 88 9.17 -1.44 9.45
C GLN A 88 9.82 -0.62 10.56
N LEU A 89 9.73 -1.10 11.81
CA LEU A 89 10.25 -0.38 12.97
C LEU A 89 11.73 -0.01 12.81
N ALA A 90 12.55 -0.88 12.22
CA ALA A 90 13.96 -0.60 11.94
C ALA A 90 14.14 0.56 10.94
N HIS A 91 13.32 0.65 9.90
CA HIS A 91 13.35 1.79 8.97
C HIS A 91 12.91 3.08 9.66
N PHE A 92 11.86 3.01 10.49
CA PHE A 92 11.39 4.16 11.25
C PHE A 92 12.44 4.65 12.25
N TYR A 93 13.04 3.73 13.00
CA TYR A 93 14.16 3.99 13.89
C TYR A 93 15.32 4.65 13.16
N SER A 94 15.73 4.11 12.01
CA SER A 94 16.81 4.74 11.25
C SER A 94 16.44 6.12 10.75
N LYS A 95 15.20 6.38 10.36
CA LYS A 95 14.80 7.70 9.90
C LYS A 95 14.97 8.77 10.99
N ILE A 96 14.72 8.42 12.25
CA ILE A 96 14.78 9.35 13.38
C ILE A 96 16.19 9.46 13.94
N HIS A 97 16.93 8.36 14.00
CA HIS A 97 18.21 8.26 14.72
C HIS A 97 19.42 8.04 13.82
N TYR A 98 19.30 8.31 12.51
CA TYR A 98 20.39 8.07 11.56
C TYR A 98 21.68 8.79 11.98
N GLU A 99 21.63 10.10 12.09
CA GLU A 99 22.81 10.95 12.35
C GLU A 99 23.45 10.66 13.71
N GLU A 100 22.65 10.40 14.74
CA GLU A 100 23.12 10.30 16.12
C GLU A 100 23.62 8.90 16.50
N ARG A 101 22.99 7.85 15.97
CA ARG A 101 23.21 6.47 16.46
C ARG A 101 23.69 5.51 15.38
N ILE A 102 23.28 5.69 14.13
CA ILE A 102 23.54 4.70 13.07
C ILE A 102 24.71 5.10 12.19
N LYS A 103 24.88 6.39 11.87
CA LYS A 103 25.82 6.87 10.86
C LYS A 103 27.26 6.43 11.14
N ALA A 104 27.76 6.68 12.35
CA ALA A 104 29.13 6.31 12.72
C ALA A 104 29.36 4.79 12.63
N CYS A 105 28.42 3.99 13.13
CA CYS A 105 28.49 2.52 13.05
C CYS A 105 28.40 2.02 11.60
N PHE A 106 27.57 2.68 10.78
CA PHE A 106 27.40 2.34 9.37
C PHE A 106 28.64 2.65 8.56
N GLU A 107 29.24 3.82 8.73
CA GLU A 107 30.46 4.23 8.04
C GLU A 107 31.63 3.28 8.36
N ALA A 108 31.80 2.93 9.65
CA ALA A 108 32.81 1.96 10.08
C ALA A 108 32.56 0.56 9.49
N ALA A 109 31.31 0.06 9.54
CA ALA A 109 30.97 -1.24 8.98
C ALA A 109 31.10 -1.27 7.45
N TRP A 110 30.77 -0.17 6.78
CA TRP A 110 30.90 -0.01 5.34
C TRP A 110 32.36 -0.08 4.91
N GLU A 111 33.25 0.63 5.61
CA GLU A 111 34.68 0.59 5.32
C GLU A 111 35.24 -0.84 5.43
N VAL A 112 34.89 -1.57 6.49
CA VAL A 112 35.32 -2.96 6.68
C VAL A 112 34.83 -3.87 5.55
N GLU A 113 33.57 -3.79 5.16
CA GLU A 113 33.02 -4.64 4.10
C GLU A 113 33.58 -4.28 2.70
N VAL A 114 33.87 -3.00 2.45
CA VAL A 114 34.55 -2.59 1.21
C VAL A 114 35.96 -3.16 1.16
N GLN A 115 36.74 -3.03 2.25
CA GLN A 115 38.10 -3.59 2.30
C GLN A 115 38.09 -5.12 2.15
N ARG A 116 37.11 -5.78 2.77
CA ARG A 116 36.91 -7.23 2.62
C ARG A 116 36.59 -7.63 1.18
N ALA A 117 35.69 -6.92 0.52
CA ALA A 117 35.33 -7.21 -0.88
C ALA A 117 36.52 -7.02 -1.81
N LEU A 118 37.32 -5.97 -1.59
CA LEU A 118 38.58 -5.73 -2.32
C LEU A 118 39.58 -6.87 -2.12
N HIS A 119 39.79 -7.31 -0.87
CA HIS A 119 40.73 -8.39 -0.56
C HIS A 119 40.30 -9.74 -1.17
N LEU A 120 39.00 -9.99 -1.26
CA LEU A 120 38.44 -11.23 -1.79
C LEU A 120 38.15 -11.19 -3.31
N GLU A 121 38.48 -10.08 -3.99
CA GLU A 121 38.11 -9.83 -5.40
C GLU A 121 36.61 -10.06 -5.67
N ALA A 122 35.77 -9.78 -4.67
CA ALA A 122 34.34 -9.99 -4.72
C ALA A 122 33.61 -8.75 -5.29
N PRO A 123 32.34 -8.89 -5.74
CA PRO A 123 31.52 -7.76 -6.13
C PRO A 123 31.38 -6.73 -5.00
N ALA A 124 31.18 -5.46 -5.39
CA ALA A 124 30.99 -4.38 -4.44
C ALA A 124 29.81 -4.67 -3.49
N PRO A 125 29.96 -4.43 -2.18
CA PRO A 125 28.90 -4.69 -1.23
C PRO A 125 27.71 -3.73 -1.43
N GLU A 126 26.51 -4.20 -1.10
CA GLU A 126 25.30 -3.37 -1.19
C GLU A 126 25.12 -2.53 0.07
N LYS A 127 25.14 -1.20 -0.08
CA LYS A 127 24.96 -0.25 1.02
C LYS A 127 23.68 -0.51 1.83
N VAL A 128 22.57 -0.81 1.16
CA VAL A 128 21.27 -1.06 1.80
C VAL A 128 21.31 -2.28 2.72
N LYS A 129 22.00 -3.35 2.31
CA LYS A 129 22.14 -4.57 3.13
C LYS A 129 22.95 -4.30 4.40
N ILE A 130 24.06 -3.56 4.28
CA ILE A 130 24.91 -3.20 5.42
C ILE A 130 24.16 -2.24 6.34
N TRP A 131 23.51 -1.21 5.80
CA TRP A 131 22.68 -0.27 6.57
C TRP A 131 21.57 -0.99 7.35
N GLY A 132 20.83 -1.90 6.72
CA GLY A 132 19.78 -2.67 7.39
C GLY A 132 20.32 -3.65 8.44
N LYS A 133 21.56 -4.15 8.29
CA LYS A 133 22.24 -4.97 9.30
C LYS A 133 22.65 -4.12 10.50
N VAL A 134 23.33 -3.01 10.26
CA VAL A 134 23.80 -2.08 11.31
C VAL A 134 22.62 -1.50 12.09
N THR A 135 21.59 -1.02 11.39
CA THR A 135 20.38 -0.47 12.01
C THR A 135 19.74 -1.46 12.97
N ARG A 136 19.61 -2.73 12.58
CA ARG A 136 19.06 -3.77 13.46
C ARG A 136 19.95 -4.10 14.66
N ALA A 137 21.27 -4.07 14.48
CA ALA A 137 22.21 -4.30 15.57
C ALA A 137 22.15 -3.16 16.61
N VAL A 138 22.23 -1.91 16.16
CA VAL A 138 22.12 -0.73 17.03
C VAL A 138 20.76 -0.71 17.75
N MET A 139 19.66 -0.97 17.02
CA MET A 139 18.33 -1.02 17.62
C MET A 139 18.16 -2.15 18.64
N ALA A 140 18.91 -3.25 18.53
CA ALA A 140 18.84 -4.35 19.49
C ALA A 140 19.53 -4.03 20.83
N GLU A 141 20.39 -3.01 20.86
CA GLU A 141 21.05 -2.51 22.08
C GLU A 141 20.21 -1.44 22.81
N GLU A 142 19.09 -1.01 22.21
CA GLU A 142 18.20 -0.02 22.79
C GLU A 142 17.38 -0.55 23.96
N SER A 143 16.95 0.36 24.83
CA SER A 143 16.10 -0.01 25.95
C SER A 143 14.71 -0.45 25.49
N PRO A 144 14.06 -1.41 26.20
CA PRO A 144 12.70 -1.82 25.89
C PRO A 144 11.69 -0.67 25.90
N GLU A 145 11.90 0.32 26.77
CA GLU A 145 11.04 1.51 26.90
C GLU A 145 11.11 2.36 25.62
N MET A 146 12.31 2.65 25.12
CA MET A 146 12.51 3.41 23.89
C MET A 146 11.90 2.70 22.68
N LEU A 147 12.05 1.37 22.61
CA LEU A 147 11.44 0.57 21.55
C LEU A 147 9.90 0.57 21.62
N ALA A 148 9.32 0.64 22.82
CA ALA A 148 7.88 0.77 23.00
C ALA A 148 7.38 2.15 22.53
N GLU A 149 8.07 3.23 22.90
CA GLU A 149 7.76 4.59 22.46
C GLU A 149 7.84 4.72 20.94
N LEU A 150 8.88 4.17 20.31
CA LEU A 150 9.03 4.15 18.85
C LEU A 150 7.89 3.40 18.16
N LYS A 151 7.40 2.31 18.73
CA LYS A 151 6.22 1.58 18.19
C LYS A 151 4.96 2.44 18.27
N VAL A 152 4.74 3.13 19.39
CA VAL A 152 3.60 4.04 19.54
C VAL A 152 3.69 5.19 18.53
N ALA A 153 4.88 5.78 18.36
CA ALA A 153 5.11 6.84 17.37
C ALA A 153 4.91 6.35 15.92
N LEU A 154 5.38 5.15 15.60
CA LEU A 154 5.16 4.49 14.31
C LEU A 154 3.65 4.27 14.04
N ASP A 155 2.92 3.78 15.05
CA ASP A 155 1.47 3.54 14.95
C ASP A 155 0.71 4.84 14.75
N LYS A 156 1.10 5.91 15.47
CA LYS A 156 0.54 7.25 15.30
C LYS A 156 0.80 7.80 13.90
N GLN A 157 2.02 7.61 13.36
CA GLN A 157 2.34 8.01 11.99
C GLN A 157 1.48 7.25 10.98
N HIS A 158 1.41 5.92 11.12
CA HIS A 158 0.61 5.07 10.23
C HIS A 158 -0.87 5.47 10.27
N ALA A 159 -1.44 5.69 11.45
CA ALA A 159 -2.81 6.20 11.59
C ALA A 159 -3.00 7.60 10.98
N GLY A 160 -1.96 8.44 10.97
CA GLY A 160 -1.95 9.71 10.25
C GLY A 160 -2.01 9.52 8.73
N VAL A 161 -1.18 8.61 8.20
CA VAL A 161 -1.18 8.26 6.76
C VAL A 161 -2.54 7.74 6.32
N VAL A 162 -3.12 6.80 7.08
CA VAL A 162 -4.42 6.22 6.79
C VAL A 162 -5.51 7.29 6.79
N ARG A 163 -5.54 8.18 7.80
CA ARG A 163 -6.52 9.28 7.86
C ARG A 163 -6.39 10.27 6.71
N ALA A 164 -5.17 10.68 6.37
CA ALA A 164 -4.94 11.60 5.25
C ALA A 164 -5.47 11.00 3.94
N TRP A 165 -5.20 9.71 3.72
CA TRP A 165 -5.72 8.99 2.57
C TRP A 165 -7.25 8.86 2.58
N GLU A 166 -7.87 8.53 3.71
CA GLU A 166 -9.34 8.48 3.85
C GLU A 166 -10.01 9.82 3.52
N MET A 167 -9.31 10.94 3.79
CA MET A 167 -9.75 12.29 3.47
C MET A 167 -9.41 12.74 2.04
N GLY A 168 -8.75 11.90 1.24
CA GLY A 168 -8.30 12.26 -0.12
C GLY A 168 -7.13 13.26 -0.15
N CYS A 169 -6.44 13.45 0.98
CA CYS A 169 -5.28 14.33 1.09
C CYS A 169 -4.00 13.55 0.76
N ALA A 170 -3.20 14.06 -0.20
CA ALA A 170 -1.97 13.42 -0.65
C ALA A 170 -0.77 13.62 0.31
N GLU A 171 -0.87 14.52 1.28
CA GLU A 171 0.25 14.88 2.16
C GLU A 171 0.01 14.42 3.60
N VAL A 172 0.94 13.60 4.11
CA VAL A 172 0.99 13.18 5.50
C VAL A 172 2.14 13.90 6.18
N PRO A 173 1.93 14.58 7.32
CA PRO A 173 3.03 15.15 8.10
C PRO A 173 4.05 14.07 8.45
N LEU A 174 5.31 14.29 8.07
CA LEU A 174 6.42 13.43 8.44
C LEU A 174 6.71 13.65 9.92
N THR A 175 6.52 12.61 10.76
CA THR A 175 6.88 12.70 12.17
C THR A 175 8.36 13.01 12.30
N THR A 176 8.70 14.14 12.93
CA THR A 176 10.07 14.54 13.21
C THR A 176 10.44 14.22 14.66
N LYS A 177 11.74 14.17 14.96
CA LYS A 177 12.25 13.86 16.31
C LYS A 177 11.70 14.81 17.38
N GLU A 178 11.43 16.07 17.02
CA GLU A 178 10.88 17.11 17.90
C GLU A 178 9.48 16.77 18.40
N GLU A 179 8.66 16.05 17.62
CA GLU A 179 7.30 15.65 17.98
C GLU A 179 7.24 14.41 18.88
N MET A 180 8.36 13.70 19.06
CA MET A 180 8.46 12.55 19.97
C MET A 180 8.89 12.94 21.38
N SER A 181 9.38 14.16 21.58
CA SER A 181 9.88 14.66 22.88
C SER A 181 8.91 15.64 23.57
N ALA A 182 7.70 15.82 23.03
CA ALA A 182 6.62 16.65 23.58
C ALA A 182 5.47 15.78 24.08
#